data_AF-A0A8H7ARP1-F1
#
_entry.id   AF-A0A8H7ARP1-F1
#
_cell.length_a   1.000
_cell.length_b   1.000
_cell.length_c   1.000
_cell.angle_alpha   90.00
_cell.angle_beta   90.00
_cell.angle_gamma   90.00
#
_symmetry.space_group_name_H-M   'P 1'
#
loop_
_entity.id
_entity.type
_entity.pdbx_description
1 polymer ?
#
loop_
_entity_poly.entity_id
_entity_poly.type
_entity_poly.pdbx_seq_one_letter_code
_entity_poly.pdbx_strand_id
1 'polypeptide(L)'
;MADILTQIQTCLDQLATQYYASVCYNISRHSLVPPLQTSDPYSAPIKEEPKDEDAGEDLVRPLRPDSPTTFAANQLQLVRDLVIKEQQIEYLVKVLPGIGTSEQEQEERIRSLEKELRQVQEQRKQKRREMRVTVKRLENVIMGVANRDGRG
;
A
#
# COMPACT_ATOMS: atom_id res chain seq x y z
N MET A 1 0.48 3.65 10.38
CA MET A 1 0.34 4.60 9.27
C MET A 1 1.60 4.48 8.45
N ALA A 2 1.57 3.68 7.39
CA ALA A 2 2.69 3.64 6.45
C ALA A 2 2.72 4.99 5.72
N ASP A 3 3.92 5.54 5.59
CA ASP A 3 4.17 6.77 4.85
C ASP A 3 3.66 6.60 3.40
N ILE A 4 2.99 7.62 2.85
CA ILE A 4 2.38 7.58 1.51
C ILE A 4 3.48 7.33 0.46
N LEU A 5 4.68 7.85 0.69
CA LEU A 5 5.83 7.57 -0.17
C LEU A 5 6.23 6.09 -0.13
N THR A 6 6.27 5.48 1.05
CA THR A 6 6.52 4.03 1.20
C THR A 6 5.40 3.19 0.57
N GLN A 7 4.16 3.68 0.62
CA GLN A 7 3.03 3.03 -0.03
C GLN A 7 3.18 3.05 -1.56
N ILE A 8 3.59 4.17 -2.15
CA ILE A 8 3.88 4.26 -3.59
C ILE A 8 5.01 3.31 -3.99
N GLN A 9 6.09 3.25 -3.21
CA GLN A 9 7.19 2.30 -3.44
C GLN A 9 6.68 0.84 -3.46
N THR A 10 5.89 0.47 -2.45
CA THR A 10 5.28 -0.86 -2.37
C THR A 10 4.35 -1.15 -3.56
N CYS A 11 3.56 -0.17 -4.00
CA CYS A 11 2.69 -0.30 -5.16
C CYS A 11 3.49 -0.50 -6.45
N LEU A 12 4.62 0.19 -6.62
CA LEU A 12 5.48 0.06 -7.79
C LEU A 12 6.14 -1.33 -7.85
N ASP A 13 6.63 -1.84 -6.72
CA ASP A 13 7.20 -3.19 -6.62
C ASP A 13 6.17 -4.29 -6.94
N GLN A 14 4.94 -4.11 -6.45
CA GLN A 14 3.82 -5.00 -6.77
C GLN A 14 3.49 -4.97 -8.26
N LEU A 15 3.52 -3.79 -8.88
CA LEU A 15 3.24 -3.61 -10.31
C LEU A 15 4.31 -4.28 -11.17
N ALA A 16 5.60 -4.10 -10.85
CA ALA A 16 6.69 -4.80 -11.53
C ALA A 16 6.55 -6.33 -11.44
N THR A 17 6.16 -6.84 -10.26
CA THR A 17 5.90 -8.27 -10.06
C THR A 17 4.72 -8.75 -10.92
N GLN A 18 3.65 -7.95 -11.02
CA GLN A 18 2.49 -8.26 -11.87
C GLN A 18 2.84 -8.21 -13.36
N TYR A 19 3.71 -7.30 -13.80
CA TYR A 19 4.20 -7.29 -15.18
C TYR A 19 4.96 -8.57 -15.51
N TYR A 20 5.91 -8.95 -14.66
CA TYR A 20 6.66 -10.20 -14.85
C TYR A 20 5.72 -11.42 -14.88
N ALA A 21 4.80 -11.52 -13.91
CA ALA A 21 3.84 -12.61 -13.84
C ALA A 21 2.92 -12.68 -15.07
N SER A 22 2.47 -11.53 -15.60
CA SER A 22 1.63 -11.49 -16.80
C SER A 22 2.40 -11.90 -18.06
N VAL A 23 3.65 -11.48 -18.21
CA VAL A 23 4.51 -11.94 -19.32
C VAL A 23 4.75 -13.45 -19.23
N CYS A 24 5.10 -13.96 -18.04
CA CYS A 24 5.26 -15.40 -17.84
C CYS A 24 3.96 -16.17 -18.11
N TYR A 25 2.81 -15.64 -17.69
CA TYR A 25 1.51 -16.27 -17.97
C TYR A 25 1.25 -16.38 -19.48
N ASN A 26 1.51 -15.30 -20.23
CA ASN A 26 1.38 -15.32 -21.69
C ASN A 26 2.33 -16.34 -22.34
N ILE A 27 3.60 -16.36 -21.94
CA ILE A 27 4.60 -17.28 -22.51
C ILE A 27 4.24 -18.74 -22.19
N SER A 28 3.80 -19.05 -20.97
CA SER A 28 3.57 -20.43 -20.55
C SER A 28 2.19 -20.99 -20.94
N ARG A 29 1.20 -20.14 -21.21
CA ARG A 29 -0.22 -20.56 -21.39
C ARG A 29 -0.83 -20.27 -22.75
N HIS A 30 -0.14 -19.53 -23.62
CA HIS A 30 -0.62 -19.26 -24.97
C HIS A 30 -0.87 -20.57 -25.74
N SER A 31 -1.93 -20.65 -26.54
CA SER A 31 -2.18 -21.84 -27.35
C SER A 31 -1.07 -21.96 -28.40
N LEU A 32 -0.44 -23.13 -28.53
CA LEU A 32 0.48 -23.38 -29.63
C LEU A 32 -0.31 -23.25 -30.94
N VAL A 33 -0.23 -22.09 -31.59
CA VAL A 33 -0.83 -21.89 -32.91
C VAL A 33 0.08 -22.64 -33.86
N PRO A 34 -0.42 -23.70 -34.54
CA PRO A 34 0.36 -24.34 -35.58
C PRO A 34 0.74 -23.26 -36.60
N PRO A 35 1.98 -23.26 -37.13
CA PRO A 35 2.28 -22.40 -38.28
C PRO A 35 1.18 -22.61 -39.32
N LEU A 36 0.65 -21.53 -39.91
CA LEU A 36 -0.25 -21.65 -41.05
C LEU A 36 0.40 -22.66 -41.99
N GLN A 37 -0.37 -23.64 -42.47
CA GLN A 37 0.12 -24.68 -43.37
C GLN A 37 0.72 -24.02 -44.61
N THR A 38 1.99 -23.65 -44.54
CA THR A 38 2.84 -23.47 -45.70
C THR A 38 3.07 -24.88 -46.21
N SER A 39 3.08 -25.04 -47.52
CA SER A 39 3.31 -26.30 -48.24
C SER A 39 4.73 -26.87 -48.02
N ASP A 40 5.37 -26.56 -46.89
CA ASP A 40 6.72 -26.96 -46.57
C ASP A 40 6.71 -28.36 -45.94
N PRO A 41 7.41 -29.34 -46.54
CA PRO A 41 7.42 -30.74 -46.11
C PRO A 41 8.11 -30.97 -44.74
N TYR A 42 8.48 -29.92 -44.01
CA TYR A 42 9.13 -29.98 -42.70
C TYR A 42 8.23 -29.53 -41.53
N SER A 43 6.98 -29.10 -41.78
CA SER A 43 6.03 -28.59 -40.78
C SER A 43 5.12 -29.69 -40.17
N ALA A 44 5.67 -30.86 -39.84
CA ALA A 44 4.90 -31.87 -39.12
C ALA A 44 4.90 -31.58 -37.61
N PRO A 45 3.74 -31.57 -36.92
CA PRO A 45 3.72 -31.44 -35.47
C PRO A 45 4.34 -32.69 -34.85
N ILE A 46 5.39 -32.49 -34.05
CA ILE A 46 5.96 -33.54 -33.21
C ILE A 46 4.87 -33.96 -32.21
N LYS A 47 4.40 -35.21 -32.32
CA LYS A 47 3.55 -35.82 -31.29
C LYS A 47 4.44 -36.13 -30.09
N GLU A 48 4.44 -35.25 -29.10
CA GLU A 48 5.06 -35.54 -27.80
C GLU A 48 4.07 -36.38 -26.97
N GLU A 49 4.38 -37.66 -26.82
CA GLU A 49 3.77 -38.53 -25.81
C GLU A 49 4.25 -38.10 -24.40
N PRO A 50 3.42 -38.26 -23.35
CA PRO A 50 3.78 -37.81 -22.02
C PRO A 50 4.84 -38.76 -21.45
N LYS A 51 6.08 -38.27 -21.31
CA LYS A 51 7.10 -38.88 -20.47
C LYS A 51 7.23 -38.07 -19.19
N ASP A 52 6.76 -38.68 -18.10
CA ASP A 52 7.05 -38.27 -16.74
C ASP A 52 8.53 -38.58 -16.44
N GLU A 53 9.43 -37.60 -16.45
CA GLU A 53 10.69 -37.68 -15.70
C GLU A 53 11.08 -36.32 -15.12
N ASP A 54 11.15 -36.29 -13.79
CA ASP A 54 11.64 -35.25 -12.91
C ASP A 54 13.18 -35.16 -13.00
N ALA A 55 13.71 -33.96 -13.29
CA ALA A 55 14.98 -33.41 -12.77
C ALA A 55 15.54 -32.30 -13.69
N GLY A 56 15.58 -31.07 -13.17
CA GLY A 56 16.33 -29.97 -13.79
C GLY A 56 15.74 -28.61 -13.40
N GLU A 57 16.32 -27.98 -12.39
CA GLU A 57 16.07 -26.58 -12.02
C GLU A 57 16.48 -25.66 -13.17
N ASP A 58 15.56 -25.44 -14.11
CA ASP A 58 15.66 -24.36 -15.09
C ASP A 58 14.23 -24.01 -15.50
N LEU A 59 13.81 -22.81 -15.11
CA LEU A 59 12.71 -21.88 -15.52
C LEU A 59 11.60 -22.28 -16.52
N VAL A 60 11.49 -23.52 -16.97
CA VAL A 60 10.48 -24.02 -17.91
C VAL A 60 9.38 -24.65 -17.10
N ARG A 61 8.50 -23.79 -16.57
CA ARG A 61 7.19 -24.21 -16.08
C ARG A 61 6.53 -25.02 -17.21
N PRO A 62 6.03 -26.25 -16.95
CA PRO A 62 5.51 -27.11 -18.01
C PRO A 62 4.46 -26.34 -18.81
N LEU A 63 4.68 -26.26 -20.13
CA LEU A 63 3.76 -25.65 -21.09
C LEU A 63 2.46 -26.44 -21.01
N ARG A 64 1.53 -25.94 -20.20
CA ARG A 64 0.16 -26.44 -20.13
C ARG A 64 -0.71 -25.37 -20.77
N PRO A 65 -0.98 -25.46 -22.09
CA PRO A 65 -1.84 -24.52 -22.77
C PRO A 65 -3.21 -24.50 -22.08
N ASP A 66 -3.69 -23.31 -21.73
CA ASP A 66 -5.06 -23.15 -21.27
C ASP A 66 -5.99 -23.16 -22.49
N SER A 67 -7.29 -23.43 -22.28
CA SER A 67 -8.25 -23.29 -23.37
C SER A 67 -8.28 -21.84 -23.88
N PRO A 68 -8.55 -21.58 -25.16
CA PRO A 68 -8.49 -20.21 -25.70
C PRO A 68 -9.48 -19.26 -25.01
N THR A 69 -10.63 -19.79 -24.55
CA THR A 69 -11.64 -19.02 -23.82
C THR A 69 -11.17 -18.62 -22.42
N THR A 70 -10.58 -19.57 -21.68
CA THR A 70 -10.04 -19.32 -20.33
C THR A 70 -8.81 -18.42 -20.38
N PHE A 71 -7.95 -18.59 -21.40
CA PHE A 71 -6.78 -17.76 -21.61
C PHE A 71 -7.16 -16.31 -21.88
N ALA A 72 -8.10 -16.06 -22.79
CA ALA A 72 -8.59 -14.70 -23.08
C ALA A 72 -9.26 -14.05 -21.86
N ALA A 73 -10.04 -14.82 -21.08
CA ALA A 73 -10.65 -14.33 -19.86
C ALA A 73 -9.60 -13.93 -18.80
N ASN A 74 -8.58 -14.77 -18.60
CA ASN A 74 -7.50 -14.51 -17.65
C ASN A 74 -6.62 -13.34 -18.09
N GLN A 75 -6.32 -13.22 -19.39
CA GLN A 75 -5.59 -12.09 -19.94
C GLN A 75 -6.33 -10.77 -19.66
N LEU A 76 -7.66 -10.77 -19.86
CA LEU A 76 -8.49 -9.61 -19.60
C LEU A 76 -8.56 -9.28 -18.10
N GLN A 77 -8.58 -10.27 -17.23
CA GLN A 77 -8.46 -10.08 -15.78
C GLN A 77 -7.12 -9.45 -15.39
N LEU A 78 -6.01 -9.96 -15.92
CA LEU A 78 -4.67 -9.41 -15.66
C LEU A 78 -4.56 -7.95 -16.12
N VAL A 79 -5.09 -7.62 -17.30
CA VAL A 79 -5.12 -6.24 -17.79
C VAL A 79 -5.96 -5.33 -16.88
N ARG A 80 -7.13 -5.79 -16.43
CA ARG A 80 -7.96 -5.02 -15.49
C ARG A 80 -7.22 -4.74 -14.18
N ASP A 81 -6.55 -5.75 -13.63
CA ASP A 81 -5.80 -5.61 -12.38
C ASP A 81 -4.66 -4.60 -12.52
N LEU A 82 -3.96 -4.59 -13.66
CA LEU A 82 -2.92 -3.61 -13.97
C LEU A 82 -3.47 -2.19 -14.06
N VAL A 83 -4.58 -1.98 -14.78
CA VAL A 83 -5.21 -0.65 -14.91
C VAL A 83 -5.68 -0.12 -13.54
N ILE A 84 -6.28 -0.99 -12.72
CA ILE A 84 -6.71 -0.60 -11.37
C ILE A 84 -5.49 -0.22 -10.51
N LYS A 85 -4.37 -0.94 -10.63
CA LYS A 85 -3.13 -0.62 -9.92
C LYS A 85 -2.51 0.70 -10.36
N GLU A 86 -2.53 1.01 -11.65
CA GLU A 86 -2.11 2.33 -12.15
C GLU A 86 -2.99 3.46 -11.59
N GLN A 87 -4.32 3.28 -11.57
CA GLN A 87 -5.23 4.26 -10.98
C GLN A 87 -4.97 4.46 -9.48
N GLN A 88 -4.65 3.39 -8.74
CA GLN A 88 -4.26 3.49 -7.34
C GLN A 88 -2.98 4.31 -7.18
N ILE A 89 -1.97 4.11 -8.03
CA ILE A 89 -0.74 4.90 -8.01
C ILE A 89 -1.02 6.37 -8.34
N GLU A 90 -1.82 6.65 -9.37
CA GLU A 90 -2.19 8.02 -9.75
C GLU A 90 -2.92 8.73 -8.60
N TYR A 91 -3.85 8.04 -7.94
CA TYR A 91 -4.55 8.56 -6.77
C TYR A 91 -3.56 8.85 -5.63
N LEU A 92 -2.66 7.92 -5.31
CA LEU A 92 -1.66 8.12 -4.26
C LEU A 92 -0.75 9.31 -4.55
N VAL A 93 -0.33 9.49 -5.80
CA VAL A 93 0.46 10.65 -6.24
C VAL A 93 -0.33 11.96 -6.04
N LYS A 94 -1.64 11.97 -6.37
CA LYS A 94 -2.50 13.15 -6.14
C LYS A 94 -2.68 13.49 -4.66
N VAL A 95 -2.66 12.49 -3.79
CA VAL A 95 -2.86 12.65 -2.34
C VAL A 95 -1.54 12.92 -1.60
N LEU A 96 -0.41 13.05 -2.31
CA LEU A 96 0.87 13.34 -1.68
C LEU A 96 0.82 14.65 -0.87
N PRO A 97 1.06 14.60 0.45
CA PRO A 97 1.01 15.80 1.27
C PRO A 97 2.14 16.74 0.88
N GLY A 98 1.81 18.01 0.65
CA GLY A 98 2.78 19.01 0.23
C GLY A 98 3.12 18.99 -1.26
N ILE A 99 2.41 18.21 -2.08
CA ILE A 99 2.54 18.32 -3.54
C ILE A 99 2.07 19.73 -3.98
N GLY A 100 2.95 20.46 -4.68
CA GLY A 100 2.65 21.80 -5.20
C GLY A 100 2.86 22.96 -4.21
N THR A 101 3.24 22.72 -2.95
CA THR A 101 3.68 23.80 -2.04
C THR A 101 5.17 23.99 -2.14
N SER A 102 5.65 25.24 -2.11
CA SER A 102 7.09 25.50 -2.08
C SER A 102 7.69 25.15 -0.72
N GLU A 103 8.98 24.82 -0.69
CA GLU A 103 9.72 24.57 0.55
C GLU A 103 9.63 25.75 1.52
N GLN A 104 9.65 26.97 0.99
CA GLN A 104 9.53 28.20 1.77
C GLN A 104 8.16 28.29 2.47
N GLU A 105 7.07 28.03 1.75
CA GLU A 105 5.73 28.00 2.34
C GLU A 105 5.58 26.90 3.40
N GLN A 106 6.21 25.75 3.18
CA GLN A 106 6.24 24.66 4.15
C GLN A 106 7.01 25.07 5.41
N GLU A 107 8.18 25.70 5.26
CA GLU A 107 8.99 26.18 6.38
C GLU A 107 8.27 27.27 7.19
N GLU A 108 7.65 28.23 6.52
CA GLU A 108 6.86 29.27 7.17
C GLU A 108 5.69 28.68 7.95
N ARG A 109 4.98 27.71 7.36
CA ARG A 109 3.91 26.97 8.05
C ARG A 109 4.44 26.25 9.28
N ILE A 110 5.59 25.58 9.19
CA ILE A 110 6.23 24.91 10.35
C ILE A 110 6.53 25.94 11.45
N ARG A 111 7.18 27.06 11.12
CA ARG A 111 7.49 28.12 12.10
C ARG A 111 6.23 28.71 12.74
N SER A 112 5.13 28.83 11.98
CA SER A 112 3.84 29.31 12.52
C SER A 112 3.23 28.32 13.51
N LEU A 113 3.23 27.02 13.18
CA LEU A 113 2.73 25.94 14.02
C LEU A 113 3.56 25.79 15.30
N GLU A 114 4.89 25.96 15.22
CA GLU A 114 5.76 25.97 16.40
C GLU A 114 5.40 27.10 17.38
N LYS A 115 5.11 28.29 16.87
CA LYS A 115 4.68 29.43 17.70
C LYS A 115 3.34 29.15 18.37
N GLU A 116 2.37 28.62 17.62
CA GLU A 116 1.06 28.25 18.15
C GLU A 116 1.18 27.15 19.22
N LEU A 117 1.99 26.12 18.97
CA LEU A 117 2.27 25.05 19.93
C LEU A 117 2.82 25.60 21.24
N ARG A 118 3.77 26.54 21.19
CA ARG A 118 4.32 27.18 22.39
C ARG A 118 3.23 27.90 23.18
N GLN A 119 2.37 28.67 22.52
CA GLN A 119 1.27 29.38 23.17
C GLN A 119 0.28 28.41 23.82
N VAL A 120 -0.14 27.36 23.11
CA VAL A 120 -1.05 26.34 23.64
C VAL A 120 -0.43 25.60 24.82
N GLN A 121 0.88 25.33 24.79
CA GLN A 121 1.59 24.71 25.91
C GLN A 121 1.66 25.62 27.13
N GLU A 122 1.90 26.93 26.96
CA GLU A 122 1.87 27.91 28.05
C GLU A 122 0.48 28.01 28.68
N GLN A 123 -0.57 28.09 27.85
CA GLN A 123 -1.95 28.08 28.33
C GLN A 123 -2.27 26.79 29.10
N ARG A 124 -1.84 25.62 28.59
CA ARG A 124 -1.98 24.34 29.28
C ARG A 124 -1.26 24.35 30.64
N LYS A 125 -0.06 24.94 30.71
CA LYS A 125 0.71 25.07 31.95
C LYS A 125 0.00 25.97 32.96
N GLN A 126 -0.57 27.08 32.51
CA GLN A 126 -1.30 28.02 33.35
C GLN A 126 -2.59 27.40 33.89
N LYS A 127 -3.43 26.80 33.02
CA LYS A 127 -4.64 26.08 33.44
C LYS A 127 -4.32 24.96 34.42
N ARG A 128 -3.21 24.23 34.24
CA ARG A 128 -2.76 23.22 35.21
C ARG A 128 -2.36 23.82 36.56
N ARG A 129 -1.78 25.02 36.60
CA ARG A 129 -1.46 25.72 37.85
C ARG A 129 -2.73 26.13 38.58
N GLU A 130 -3.66 26.76 37.88
CA GLU A 130 -4.96 27.16 38.44
C GLU A 130 -5.73 25.96 38.97
N MET A 131 -5.78 24.86 38.20
CA MET A 131 -6.38 23.61 38.63
C MET A 131 -5.75 23.09 39.94
N ARG A 132 -4.42 23.09 40.07
CA ARG A 132 -3.75 22.67 41.31
C ARG A 132 -4.11 23.56 42.50
N VAL A 133 -4.25 24.87 42.29
CA VAL A 133 -4.66 25.80 43.36
C VAL A 133 -6.09 25.52 43.79
N THR A 134 -7.01 25.32 42.84
CA THR A 134 -8.41 25.01 43.13
C THR A 134 -8.55 23.67 43.85
N VAL A 135 -7.82 22.63 43.41
CA VAL A 135 -7.78 21.32 44.09
C VAL A 135 -7.31 21.46 45.54
N LYS A 136 -6.21 22.19 45.80
CA LYS A 136 -5.73 22.45 47.17
C LYS A 136 -6.76 23.18 48.03
N ARG A 137 -7.49 24.16 47.47
CA ARG A 137 -8.57 24.84 48.19
C ARG A 137 -9.71 23.88 48.55
N LEU A 138 -10.05 22.99 47.63
CA LEU A 138 -11.09 21.99 47.81
C LEU A 138 -10.67 20.95 48.88
N GLU A 139 -9.42 20.49 48.86
CA GLU A 139 -8.82 19.64 49.90
C GLU A 139 -8.90 20.31 51.28
N ASN A 140 -8.55 21.60 51.40
CA ASN A 140 -8.62 22.32 52.67
C ASN A 140 -10.06 22.41 53.20
N VAL A 141 -11.06 22.62 52.34
CA VAL A 141 -12.47 22.65 52.73
C VAL A 141 -12.94 21.26 53.18
N ILE A 142 -12.59 20.20 52.44
CA ILE A 142 -12.92 18.81 52.81
C ILE A 142 -12.31 18.46 54.17
N MET A 143 -11.03 18.75 54.38
CA MET A 143 -10.35 18.54 55.66
C MET A 143 -11.00 19.35 56.80
N GLY A 144 -11.44 20.58 56.52
CA GLY A 144 -12.16 21.42 57.48
C GLY A 144 -13.51 20.85 57.89
N VAL A 145 -14.27 20.27 56.96
CA VAL A 145 -15.55 19.59 57.24
C VAL A 145 -15.33 18.28 58.01
N ALA A 146 -14.40 17.43 57.55
CA ALA A 146 -14.07 16.18 58.22
C ALA A 146 -13.61 16.37 59.68
N ASN A 147 -12.83 17.42 59.97
CA ASN A 147 -12.41 17.76 61.34
C ASN A 147 -13.54 18.34 62.21
N ARG A 148 -14.62 18.88 61.63
CA ARG A 148 -15.79 19.34 62.38
C ARG A 148 -16.72 18.19 62.73
N ASP A 149 -16.92 17.25 61.81
CA ASP A 149 -17.76 16.08 62.03
C ASP A 149 -17.10 15.03 62.96
N GLY A 150 -15.76 15.05 63.09
CA GLY A 150 -15.02 14.19 64.03
C GLY A 150 -14.96 14.69 65.49
N ARG A 151 -15.61 15.81 65.84
CA ARG A 151 -15.73 16.32 67.23
C ARG A 151 -17.18 16.28 67.76
N GLY A 152 -18.01 15.39 67.22
CA GLY A 152 -19.32 15.03 67.75
C GLY A 152 -19.27 13.74 68.53
#